data_AF-A0A0B1P973-F1
#
_entry.id   AF-A0A0B1P973-F1
#
_cell.length_a   1.000
_cell.length_b   1.000
_cell.length_c   1.000
_cell.angle_alpha   90.00
_cell.angle_beta   90.00
_cell.angle_gamma   90.00
#
_symmetry.space_group_name_H-M   'P 1'
#
loop_
_entity.id
_entity.type
_entity.pdbx_description
1 polymer ?
#
loop_
_entity_poly.entity_id
_entity_poly.type
_entity_poly.pdbx_seq_one_letter_code
_entity_poly.pdbx_strand_id
1 'polypeptide(L)'
;MQVSSEIAILAPTPAKAAAILQNKDVIAQRFGKAIVERQESWTTFIIGPLPKKVTTMDGTEDLLDGLLLQEPGLISIRDEVPIKKIAWTRKSQESSDLLGYIRIHIPETKAHTFPSRLQLFGFAVGIQRISDHKPIPTCEKFHGFHSTRTCARQPMCKLCGTESHEGSCAHPIRRLNCRGPHESTSILCPARPRRENGAIVLFSGAQLRHIRIAGRKDFNLAHYCEISP
;
A
#
# COMPACT_ATOMS: atom_id res chain seq x y z
N MET A 1 -3.39 -12.55 -1.16
CA MET A 1 -3.83 -13.58 -2.13
C MET A 1 -5.14 -13.06 -2.67
N GLN A 2 -5.16 -12.72 -3.96
CA GLN A 2 -6.31 -12.18 -4.66
C GLN A 2 -7.40 -13.23 -4.63
N VAL A 3 -8.55 -12.93 -4.04
CA VAL A 3 -9.73 -13.80 -4.18
C VAL A 3 -10.05 -13.77 -5.67
N SER A 4 -9.95 -14.91 -6.34
CA SER A 4 -10.43 -15.07 -7.71
C SER A 4 -11.96 -15.15 -7.66
N SER A 5 -12.62 -14.05 -7.29
CA SER A 5 -14.07 -13.91 -7.42
C SER A 5 -14.32 -13.37 -8.82
N GLU A 6 -14.91 -14.17 -9.69
CA GLU A 6 -15.32 -13.75 -11.04
C GLU A 6 -16.40 -12.66 -11.00
N ILE A 7 -17.08 -12.48 -9.86
CA ILE A 7 -18.17 -11.52 -9.65
C ILE A 7 -18.03 -10.87 -8.27
N ALA A 8 -18.12 -9.54 -8.22
CA ALA A 8 -18.12 -8.75 -6.98
C ALA A 8 -19.42 -7.95 -6.84
N ILE A 9 -20.07 -8.04 -5.66
CA ILE A 9 -21.29 -7.28 -5.35
C ILE A 9 -20.91 -6.11 -4.43
N LEU A 10 -21.13 -4.88 -4.90
CA LEU A 10 -20.89 -3.68 -4.11
C LEU A 10 -22.14 -3.30 -3.32
N ALA A 11 -22.02 -3.25 -2.00
CA ALA A 11 -23.05 -2.72 -1.12
C ALA A 11 -22.73 -1.27 -0.74
N PRO A 12 -23.68 -0.33 -0.88
CA PRO A 12 -23.42 1.08 -0.56
C PRO A 12 -23.29 1.36 0.94
N THR A 13 -23.76 0.45 1.80
CA THR A 13 -23.57 0.56 3.25
C THR A 13 -23.22 -0.79 3.89
N PRO A 14 -22.54 -0.79 5.06
CA PRO A 14 -22.25 -2.01 5.82
C PRO A 14 -23.51 -2.80 6.21
N ALA A 15 -24.62 -2.12 6.50
CA ALA A 15 -25.89 -2.77 6.83
C ALA A 15 -26.47 -3.53 5.64
N LYS A 16 -26.41 -2.94 4.43
CA LYS A 16 -26.82 -3.63 3.20
C LYS A 16 -25.89 -4.79 2.86
N ALA A 17 -24.59 -4.66 3.11
CA ALA A 17 -23.65 -5.77 2.96
C ALA A 17 -24.02 -6.95 3.89
N ALA A 18 -24.38 -6.66 5.14
CA ALA A 18 -24.83 -7.68 6.08
C ALA A 18 -26.13 -8.35 5.63
N ALA A 19 -27.11 -7.60 5.14
CA ALA A 19 -28.36 -8.14 4.60
C ALA A 19 -28.14 -9.03 3.36
N ILE A 20 -27.18 -8.68 2.50
CA ILE A 20 -26.77 -9.54 1.37
C ILE A 20 -26.19 -10.86 1.88
N LEU A 21 -25.31 -10.79 2.90
CA LEU A 21 -24.69 -11.98 3.50
C LEU A 21 -25.69 -12.90 4.21
N GLN A 22 -26.80 -12.37 4.75
CA GLN A 22 -27.88 -13.19 5.30
C GLN A 22 -28.53 -14.09 4.25
N ASN A 23 -28.47 -13.70 2.97
CA ASN A 23 -29.01 -14.47 1.84
C ASN A 23 -27.92 -15.25 1.09
N LYS A 24 -26.74 -15.47 1.71
CA LYS A 24 -25.57 -16.09 1.06
C LYS A 24 -25.89 -17.45 0.41
N ASP A 25 -26.75 -18.26 1.02
CA ASP A 25 -27.03 -19.62 0.53
C ASP A 25 -27.91 -19.58 -0.73
N VAL A 26 -28.88 -18.66 -0.77
CA VAL A 26 -29.70 -18.40 -1.96
C VAL A 26 -28.86 -17.87 -3.11
N ILE A 27 -27.93 -16.96 -2.81
CA ILE A 27 -26.99 -16.42 -3.80
C ILE A 27 -26.08 -17.56 -4.30
N ALA A 28 -25.46 -18.31 -3.39
CA ALA A 28 -24.59 -19.44 -3.71
C ALA A 28 -25.29 -20.45 -4.64
N GLN A 29 -26.53 -20.81 -4.33
CA GLN A 29 -27.32 -21.75 -5.13
C GLN A 29 -27.62 -21.22 -6.54
N ARG A 30 -27.97 -19.93 -6.67
CA ARG A 30 -28.23 -19.30 -7.98
C ARG A 30 -26.98 -19.23 -8.86
N PHE A 31 -25.81 -19.13 -8.25
CA PHE A 31 -24.51 -19.13 -8.94
C PHE A 31 -23.85 -20.53 -8.96
N GLY A 32 -24.65 -21.61 -8.94
CA GLY A 32 -24.12 -22.97 -9.14
C GLY A 32 -23.27 -23.49 -7.98
N LYS A 33 -23.68 -23.21 -6.74
CA LYS A 33 -22.93 -23.53 -5.49
C LYS A 33 -21.65 -22.71 -5.33
N ALA A 34 -21.69 -21.43 -5.71
CA ALA A 34 -20.59 -20.51 -5.50
C ALA A 34 -20.32 -20.25 -4.00
N ILE A 35 -19.08 -19.90 -3.67
CA ILE A 35 -18.71 -19.44 -2.33
C ILE A 35 -19.06 -17.95 -2.24
N VAL A 36 -19.99 -17.61 -1.36
CA VAL A 36 -20.37 -16.22 -1.09
C VAL A 36 -19.73 -15.79 0.23
N GLU A 37 -18.72 -14.92 0.13
CA GLU A 37 -18.01 -14.38 1.29
C GLU A 37 -18.01 -12.85 1.27
N ARG A 38 -17.83 -12.27 2.45
CA ARG A 38 -17.60 -10.82 2.57
C ARG A 38 -16.18 -10.52 2.15
N GLN A 39 -15.98 -9.49 1.34
CA GLN A 39 -14.64 -8.95 1.15
C GLN A 39 -14.12 -8.44 2.51
N GLU A 40 -13.12 -9.12 3.04
CA GLU A 40 -12.40 -8.73 4.26
C GLU A 40 -11.11 -8.00 3.88
N SER A 41 -10.82 -6.92 4.60
CA SER A 41 -9.53 -6.24 4.54
C SER A 41 -8.56 -6.87 5.54
N TRP A 42 -7.28 -6.95 5.15
CA TRP A 42 -6.25 -7.61 5.93
C TRP A 42 -5.09 -6.67 6.18
N THR A 43 -4.60 -6.64 7.41
CA THR A 43 -3.27 -6.11 7.72
C THR A 43 -2.24 -7.23 7.54
N THR A 44 -1.09 -6.86 7.02
CA THR A 44 0.08 -7.74 6.96
C THR A 44 1.05 -7.41 8.09
N PHE A 45 1.57 -8.43 8.76
CA PHE A 45 2.69 -8.32 9.70
C PHE A 45 3.91 -9.12 9.21
N ILE A 46 5.10 -8.63 9.52
CA ILE A 46 6.38 -9.34 9.36
C ILE A 46 6.86 -9.74 10.75
N ILE A 47 7.26 -10.99 10.91
CA ILE A 47 7.79 -11.54 12.17
C ILE A 47 9.15 -12.15 11.90
N GLY A 48 10.12 -11.83 12.74
CA GLY A 48 11.46 -12.42 12.68
C GLY A 48 12.54 -11.57 13.32
N PRO A 49 13.81 -12.01 13.24
CA PRO A 49 14.26 -13.22 12.54
C PRO A 49 13.86 -14.53 13.24
N LEU A 50 13.56 -15.56 12.45
CA LEU A 50 13.21 -16.93 12.88
C LEU A 50 14.08 -17.96 12.15
N PRO A 51 14.45 -19.10 12.75
CA PRO A 51 15.13 -20.17 12.04
C PRO A 51 14.24 -20.73 10.91
N LYS A 52 14.81 -21.08 9.77
CA LYS A 52 14.04 -21.73 8.69
C LYS A 52 13.79 -23.20 8.96
N LYS A 53 14.75 -23.83 9.62
CA LYS A 53 14.70 -25.24 10.01
C LYS A 53 14.92 -25.36 11.50
N VAL A 54 14.21 -26.28 12.14
CA VAL A 54 14.35 -26.59 13.56
C VAL A 54 14.80 -28.05 13.68
N THR A 55 15.78 -28.30 14.54
CA THR A 55 16.23 -29.66 14.84
C THR A 55 15.41 -30.18 16.02
N THR A 56 14.58 -31.18 15.75
CA THR A 56 13.81 -31.96 16.74
C THR A 56 14.55 -33.27 17.03
N MET A 57 14.04 -34.06 17.98
CA MET A 57 14.59 -35.40 18.26
C MET A 57 14.42 -36.35 17.07
N ASP A 58 13.43 -36.12 16.21
CA ASP A 58 13.08 -36.95 15.06
C ASP A 58 13.79 -36.52 13.76
N GLY A 59 14.50 -35.39 13.77
CA GLY A 59 15.27 -34.91 12.63
C GLY A 59 15.26 -33.40 12.49
N THR A 60 15.49 -32.92 11.27
CA THR A 60 15.43 -31.49 10.95
C THR A 60 14.17 -31.23 10.12
N GLU A 61 13.30 -30.38 10.65
CA GLU A 61 12.00 -30.04 10.06
C GLU A 61 11.96 -28.56 9.63
N ASP A 62 11.14 -28.23 8.63
CA ASP A 62 10.90 -26.84 8.25
C ASP A 62 9.98 -26.16 9.27
N LEU A 63 10.33 -24.94 9.70
CA LEU A 63 9.59 -24.23 10.73
C LEU A 63 8.15 -23.89 10.31
N LEU A 64 7.87 -23.62 9.03
CA LEU A 64 6.51 -23.35 8.56
C LEU A 64 5.66 -24.61 8.42
N ASP A 65 6.27 -25.79 8.34
CA ASP A 65 5.56 -27.05 8.15
C ASP A 65 4.99 -27.55 9.48
N GLY A 66 3.96 -26.86 9.96
CA GLY A 66 3.20 -27.22 11.16
C GLY A 66 3.78 -26.72 12.48
N LEU A 67 5.12 -26.69 12.65
CA LEU A 67 5.77 -26.34 13.92
C LEU A 67 5.41 -24.94 14.42
N LEU A 68 5.44 -23.94 13.54
CA LEU A 68 5.11 -22.56 13.91
C LEU A 68 3.67 -22.39 14.43
N LEU A 69 2.73 -23.19 13.94
CA LEU A 69 1.33 -23.14 14.41
C LEU A 69 1.14 -23.86 15.76
N GLN A 70 2.10 -24.68 16.16
CA GLN A 70 2.12 -25.38 17.45
C GLN A 70 2.85 -24.58 18.54
N GLU A 71 3.52 -23.49 18.19
CA GLU A 71 4.21 -22.65 19.17
C GLU A 71 3.22 -21.97 20.12
N PRO A 72 3.39 -22.09 21.46
CA PRO A 72 2.46 -21.53 22.45
C PRO A 72 2.21 -20.03 22.29
N GLY A 73 3.26 -19.29 21.89
CA GLY A 73 3.17 -17.85 21.64
C GLY A 73 2.23 -17.49 20.50
N LEU A 74 2.07 -18.38 19.49
CA LEU A 74 1.13 -18.19 18.38
C LEU A 74 -0.23 -18.84 18.61
N ILE A 75 -0.29 -19.99 19.28
CA ILE A 75 -1.55 -20.66 19.63
C ILE A 75 -2.49 -19.70 20.36
N SER A 76 -1.97 -19.05 21.42
CA SER A 76 -2.76 -18.13 22.26
C SER A 76 -3.39 -16.98 21.44
N ILE A 77 -2.70 -16.53 20.39
CA ILE A 77 -3.21 -15.48 19.51
C ILE A 77 -4.19 -16.02 18.48
N ARG A 78 -3.93 -17.22 17.95
CA ARG A 78 -4.77 -17.84 16.91
C ARG A 78 -6.20 -18.04 17.40
N ASP A 79 -6.37 -18.36 18.69
CA ASP A 79 -7.68 -18.54 19.31
C ASP A 79 -8.49 -17.23 19.36
N GLU A 80 -7.81 -16.08 19.47
CA GLU A 80 -8.45 -14.76 19.53
C GLU A 80 -8.54 -14.05 18.16
N VAL A 81 -7.58 -14.35 17.28
CA VAL A 81 -7.33 -13.64 16.02
C VAL A 81 -7.11 -14.66 14.89
N PRO A 82 -8.03 -14.79 13.93
CA PRO A 82 -7.91 -15.79 12.89
C PRO A 82 -6.76 -15.43 11.94
N ILE A 83 -5.69 -16.21 11.99
CA ILE A 83 -4.56 -16.11 11.07
C ILE A 83 -4.96 -16.76 9.74
N LYS A 84 -5.01 -15.97 8.66
CA LYS A 84 -5.50 -16.44 7.35
C LYS A 84 -4.41 -17.05 6.49
N LYS A 85 -3.20 -16.48 6.56
CA LYS A 85 -2.06 -16.94 5.76
C LYS A 85 -0.76 -16.63 6.49
N ILE A 86 0.12 -17.62 6.47
CA ILE A 86 1.51 -17.50 6.90
C ILE A 86 2.38 -17.95 5.73
N ALA A 87 3.45 -17.22 5.45
CA ALA A 87 4.44 -17.61 4.46
C ALA A 87 5.79 -16.93 4.75
N TRP A 88 6.90 -17.52 4.30
CA TRP A 88 8.18 -16.82 4.26
C TRP A 88 8.05 -15.55 3.40
N THR A 89 8.75 -14.48 3.79
CA THR A 89 8.92 -13.33 2.89
C THR A 89 9.71 -13.77 1.65
N ARG A 90 9.47 -13.12 0.50
CA ARG A 90 10.16 -13.44 -0.76
C ARG A 90 11.69 -13.44 -0.59
N LYS A 91 12.24 -12.43 0.09
CA LYS A 91 13.67 -12.34 0.41
C LYS A 91 14.16 -13.55 1.22
N SER A 92 13.36 -14.02 2.18
CA SER A 92 13.70 -15.21 2.97
C SER A 92 13.57 -16.51 2.18
N GLN A 93 12.66 -16.62 1.22
CA GLN A 93 12.57 -17.79 0.34
C GLN A 93 13.77 -17.90 -0.61
N GLU A 94 14.23 -16.77 -1.14
CA GLU A 94 15.34 -16.72 -2.11
C GLU A 94 16.73 -16.77 -1.44
N SER A 95 16.81 -16.45 -0.14
CA SER A 95 18.08 -16.42 0.61
C SER A 95 18.49 -17.83 1.09
N SER A 96 19.80 -18.10 1.09
CA SER A 96 20.42 -19.28 1.73
C SER A 96 20.62 -19.14 3.24
N ASP A 97 20.27 -17.98 3.82
CA ASP A 97 20.42 -17.72 5.26
C ASP A 97 19.61 -18.73 6.09
N LEU A 98 20.16 -19.15 7.23
CA LEU A 98 19.46 -20.03 8.17
C LEU A 98 18.30 -19.33 8.89
N LEU A 99 18.35 -18.01 8.98
CA LEU A 99 17.29 -17.19 9.55
C LEU A 99 16.45 -16.53 8.45
N GLY A 100 15.17 -16.35 8.71
CA GLY A 100 14.23 -15.72 7.81
C GLY A 100 13.18 -14.88 8.54
N TYR A 101 12.35 -14.23 7.75
CA TYR A 101 11.21 -13.46 8.21
C TYR A 101 9.95 -14.06 7.59
N ILE A 102 8.93 -14.26 8.41
CA ILE A 102 7.62 -14.71 7.98
C ILE A 102 6.68 -13.52 7.82
N ARG A 103 5.69 -13.67 6.95
CA ARG A 103 4.60 -12.75 6.70
C ARG A 103 3.29 -13.38 7.19
N ILE A 104 2.58 -12.69 8.06
CA ILE A 104 1.27 -13.12 8.59
C ILE A 104 0.18 -12.15 8.14
N HIS A 105 -0.96 -12.70 7.71
CA HIS A 105 -2.16 -11.95 7.33
C HIS A 105 -3.26 -12.07 8.38
N ILE A 106 -3.73 -10.91 8.86
CA ILE A 106 -4.68 -10.78 9.97
C ILE A 106 -5.82 -9.86 9.55
N PRO A 107 -7.09 -10.15 9.90
CA PRO A 107 -8.20 -9.24 9.65
C PRO A 107 -7.93 -7.83 10.20
N GLU A 108 -8.20 -6.80 9.40
CA GLU A 108 -7.96 -5.40 9.79
C GLU A 108 -8.65 -5.05 11.13
N THR A 109 -9.83 -5.60 11.36
CA THR A 109 -10.64 -5.39 12.59
C THR A 109 -9.93 -5.88 13.85
N LYS A 110 -9.04 -6.87 13.74
CA LYS A 110 -8.26 -7.46 14.84
C LYS A 110 -6.78 -7.10 14.78
N ALA A 111 -6.35 -6.31 13.80
CA ALA A 111 -4.94 -5.94 13.64
C ALA A 111 -4.38 -5.15 14.84
N HIS A 112 -5.23 -4.39 15.54
CA HIS A 112 -4.83 -3.60 16.70
C HIS A 112 -4.58 -4.43 17.96
N THR A 113 -5.11 -5.66 18.04
CA THR A 113 -4.88 -6.57 19.17
C THR A 113 -3.63 -7.44 18.97
N PHE A 114 -3.04 -7.42 17.77
CA PHE A 114 -1.85 -8.22 17.49
C PHE A 114 -0.62 -7.60 18.18
N PRO A 115 0.16 -8.38 18.95
CA PRO A 115 1.24 -7.85 19.75
C PRO A 115 2.42 -7.35 18.90
N SER A 116 3.24 -6.47 19.47
CA SER A 116 4.44 -5.93 18.83
C SER A 116 5.68 -6.84 19.00
N ARG A 117 5.62 -7.80 19.92
CA ARG A 117 6.66 -8.80 20.20
C ARG A 117 6.02 -10.12 20.59
N LEU A 118 6.67 -11.23 20.23
CA LEU A 118 6.28 -12.57 20.65
C LEU A 118 7.52 -13.37 21.06
N GLN A 119 7.31 -14.37 21.90
CA GLN A 119 8.30 -15.40 22.14
C GLN A 119 7.95 -16.61 21.29
N LEU A 120 8.83 -16.95 20.34
CA LEU A 120 8.68 -18.09 19.44
C LEU A 120 9.98 -18.88 19.44
N PHE A 121 9.91 -20.18 19.70
CA PHE A 121 11.06 -21.09 19.73
C PHE A 121 12.17 -20.62 20.69
N GLY A 122 11.79 -20.02 21.83
CA GLY A 122 12.73 -19.46 22.80
C GLY A 122 13.32 -18.08 22.41
N PHE A 123 13.04 -17.58 21.21
CA PHE A 123 13.50 -16.26 20.75
C PHE A 123 12.44 -15.19 21.00
N ALA A 124 12.85 -14.04 21.55
CA ALA A 124 12.02 -12.83 21.57
C ALA A 124 12.08 -12.18 20.18
N VAL A 125 11.02 -12.35 19.39
CA VAL A 125 10.92 -11.83 18.02
C VAL A 125 10.13 -10.54 17.96
N GLY A 126 10.63 -9.61 17.14
CA GLY A 126 9.95 -8.36 16.83
C GLY A 126 8.89 -8.57 15.75
N ILE A 127 7.78 -7.84 15.88
CA ILE A 127 6.69 -7.86 14.91
C ILE A 127 6.55 -6.46 14.31
N GLN A 128 6.56 -6.41 12.98
CA GLN A 128 6.42 -5.18 12.23
C GLN A 128 5.13 -5.21 11.42
N ARG A 129 4.23 -4.27 11.70
CA ARG A 129 3.06 -4.05 10.86
C ARG A 129 3.50 -3.43 9.54
N ILE A 130 3.20 -4.09 8.43
CA ILE A 130 3.31 -3.45 7.11
C ILE A 130 2.11 -2.52 6.98
N SER A 131 2.37 -1.22 7.08
CA SER A 131 1.39 -0.22 6.69
C SER A 131 1.40 -0.08 5.19
N ASP A 132 0.21 0.03 4.59
CA ASP A 132 0.09 0.59 3.25
C ASP A 132 0.72 1.98 3.24
N HIS A 133 1.54 2.24 2.22
CA HIS A 133 2.17 3.54 2.06
C HIS A 133 1.08 4.57 1.78
N LYS A 134 0.78 5.41 2.78
CA LYS A 134 -0.07 6.57 2.55
C LYS A 134 0.48 7.36 1.36
N PRO A 135 -0.40 7.79 0.42
CA PRO A 135 0.01 8.64 -0.69
C PRO A 135 0.78 9.85 -0.15
N ILE A 136 1.77 10.32 -0.92
CA ILE A 136 2.46 11.56 -0.58
C ILE A 136 1.40 12.66 -0.55
N PRO A 137 1.25 13.38 0.57
CA PRO A 137 0.20 14.38 0.71
C PRO A 137 0.36 15.44 -0.37
N THR A 138 -0.71 15.66 -1.13
CA THR A 138 -0.77 16.66 -2.17
C THR A 138 -1.84 17.67 -1.77
N CYS A 139 -1.49 18.95 -1.78
CA CYS A 139 -2.39 20.03 -1.47
C CYS A 139 -3.50 20.11 -2.52
N GLU A 140 -4.75 20.17 -2.09
CA GLU A 140 -5.89 20.22 -3.01
C GLU A 140 -6.04 21.59 -3.70
N LYS A 141 -5.55 22.67 -3.06
CA LYS A 141 -5.60 24.03 -3.63
C LYS A 141 -4.53 24.23 -4.69
N PHE A 142 -3.28 23.92 -4.36
CA PHE A 142 -2.13 24.23 -5.21
C PHE A 142 -1.60 22.99 -5.97
N HIS A 143 -2.10 21.80 -5.69
CA HIS A 143 -1.57 20.53 -6.25
C HIS A 143 -0.07 20.32 -5.99
N GLY A 144 0.42 20.93 -4.90
CA GLY A 144 1.80 20.84 -4.43
C GLY A 144 2.01 19.75 -3.38
N PHE A 145 3.24 19.26 -3.22
CA PHE A 145 3.56 18.25 -2.21
C PHE A 145 3.76 18.85 -0.81
N HIS A 146 2.67 19.33 -0.22
CA HIS A 146 2.60 19.85 1.14
C HIS A 146 1.17 19.68 1.68
N SER A 147 0.99 19.86 2.99
CA SER A 147 -0.32 19.78 3.63
C SER A 147 -1.22 20.94 3.19
N THR A 148 -2.49 20.64 2.90
CA THR A 148 -3.51 21.66 2.60
C THR A 148 -3.72 22.62 3.78
N ARG A 149 -3.55 22.15 5.03
CA ARG A 149 -3.85 22.91 6.24
C ARG A 149 -3.02 24.18 6.39
N THR A 150 -1.78 24.18 5.91
CA THR A 150 -0.85 25.32 5.99
C THR A 150 -0.68 26.04 4.65
N CYS A 151 -1.49 25.69 3.65
CA CYS A 151 -1.38 26.27 2.32
C CYS A 151 -2.12 27.61 2.26
N ALA A 152 -1.35 28.71 2.23
CA ALA A 152 -1.84 30.07 2.00
C ALA A 152 -1.87 30.47 0.51
N ARG A 153 -1.62 29.52 -0.42
CA ARG A 153 -1.61 29.81 -1.86
C ARG A 153 -3.02 29.81 -2.43
N GLN A 154 -3.21 30.59 -3.48
CA GLN A 154 -4.45 30.57 -4.26
C GLN A 154 -4.70 29.19 -4.90
N PRO A 155 -5.97 28.79 -5.07
CA PRO A 155 -6.33 27.60 -5.81
C PRO A 155 -5.88 27.70 -7.28
N MET A 156 -5.27 26.63 -7.78
CA MET A 156 -4.74 26.55 -9.14
C MET A 156 -5.41 25.40 -9.90
N CYS A 157 -5.53 25.54 -11.21
CA CYS A 157 -6.03 24.46 -12.07
C CYS A 157 -5.04 23.27 -12.09
N LYS A 158 -5.56 22.06 -11.87
CA LYS A 158 -4.80 20.80 -11.86
C LYS A 158 -4.14 20.45 -13.20
N LEU A 159 -4.67 20.97 -14.31
CA LEU A 159 -4.24 20.67 -15.67
C LEU A 159 -3.19 21.68 -16.16
N CYS A 160 -3.54 22.96 -16.23
CA CYS A 160 -2.67 23.99 -16.82
C CYS A 160 -1.79 24.75 -15.83
N GLY A 161 -2.03 24.58 -14.53
CA GLY A 161 -1.26 25.26 -13.49
C GLY A 161 -1.37 26.79 -13.53
N THR A 162 -2.48 27.34 -14.05
CA THR A 162 -2.89 28.74 -13.84
C THR A 162 -3.87 28.82 -12.67
N GLU A 163 -4.37 30.01 -12.35
CA GLU A 163 -5.43 30.17 -11.36
C GLU A 163 -6.63 29.26 -11.68
N SER A 164 -7.31 28.79 -10.64
CA SER A 164 -8.48 27.93 -10.79
C SER A 164 -9.53 28.61 -11.65
N HIS A 165 -10.08 27.86 -12.61
CA HIS A 165 -11.11 28.33 -13.53
C HIS A 165 -12.24 27.31 -13.62
N GLU A 166 -13.45 27.78 -13.91
CA GLU A 166 -14.61 26.93 -14.15
C GLU A 166 -14.66 26.45 -15.60
N GLY A 167 -15.22 25.26 -15.83
CA GLY A 167 -15.34 24.67 -17.16
C GLY A 167 -14.09 23.93 -17.68
N SER A 168 -14.15 23.52 -18.94
CA SER A 168 -13.07 22.75 -19.60
C SER A 168 -11.79 23.57 -19.72
N CYS A 169 -10.65 22.97 -19.38
CA CYS A 169 -9.34 23.62 -19.47
C CYS A 169 -8.90 23.73 -20.93
N ALA A 170 -8.79 24.95 -21.45
CA ALA A 170 -8.32 25.23 -22.82
C ALA A 170 -6.78 25.34 -22.93
N HIS A 171 -6.08 25.33 -21.80
CA HIS A 171 -4.63 25.50 -21.76
C HIS A 171 -3.90 24.15 -21.78
N PRO A 172 -2.69 24.07 -22.37
CA PRO A 172 -1.90 22.85 -22.37
C PRO A 172 -1.58 22.38 -20.94
N ILE A 173 -1.48 21.06 -20.77
CA ILE A 173 -1.20 20.43 -19.48
C ILE A 173 0.20 20.86 -19.02
N ARG A 174 0.27 21.60 -17.92
CA ARG A 174 1.51 22.12 -17.36
C ARG A 174 1.51 21.99 -15.85
N ARG A 175 2.43 21.18 -15.34
CA ARG A 175 2.48 20.88 -13.90
C ARG A 175 3.07 22.01 -13.08
N LEU A 176 2.41 22.44 -12.01
CA LEU A 176 2.90 23.53 -11.14
C LEU A 176 4.26 23.26 -10.47
N ASN A 177 4.50 22.03 -10.03
CA ASN A 177 5.68 21.73 -9.20
C ASN A 177 6.98 21.65 -10.01
N CYS A 178 6.95 21.02 -11.19
CA CYS A 178 8.12 20.86 -12.08
C CYS A 178 8.04 21.67 -13.38
N ARG A 179 6.87 22.23 -13.74
CA ARG A 179 6.60 22.95 -15.00
C ARG A 179 6.68 22.11 -16.28
N GLY A 180 6.66 20.78 -16.16
CA GLY A 180 6.70 19.86 -17.31
C GLY A 180 5.32 19.57 -17.94
N PRO A 181 5.31 18.92 -19.13
CA PRO A 181 4.12 18.62 -19.93
C PRO A 181 3.45 17.30 -19.49
N HIS A 182 3.02 17.21 -18.24
CA HIS A 182 2.33 16.02 -17.71
C HIS A 182 1.39 16.38 -16.57
N GLU A 183 0.45 15.48 -16.27
CA GLU A 183 -0.56 15.70 -15.23
C GLU A 183 0.03 15.78 -13.81
N SER A 184 -0.69 16.47 -12.92
CA SER A 184 -0.27 16.71 -11.54
C SER A 184 -0.07 15.44 -10.72
N THR A 185 -0.82 14.38 -11.03
CA THR A 185 -0.84 13.03 -10.42
C THR A 185 0.28 12.11 -10.92
N SER A 186 1.03 12.49 -11.97
CA SER A 186 2.04 11.63 -12.58
C SER A 186 3.10 11.19 -11.56
N ILE A 187 3.31 9.87 -11.49
CA ILE A 187 4.33 9.28 -10.61
C ILE A 187 5.75 9.59 -11.09
N LEU A 188 5.92 9.98 -12.35
CA LEU A 188 7.19 10.21 -13.03
C LEU A 188 7.73 11.63 -12.84
N CYS A 189 7.05 12.48 -12.07
CA CYS A 189 7.52 13.84 -11.88
C CYS A 189 8.88 13.92 -11.20
N PRO A 190 9.83 14.69 -11.75
CA PRO A 190 11.12 14.92 -11.10
C PRO A 190 10.97 15.67 -9.77
N ALA A 191 9.94 16.51 -9.62
CA ALA A 191 9.65 17.25 -8.38
C ALA A 191 8.89 16.43 -7.32
N ARG A 192 8.58 15.14 -7.57
CA ARG A 192 7.86 14.29 -6.61
C ARG A 192 8.79 13.87 -5.48
N PRO A 193 8.45 14.14 -4.19
CA PRO A 193 9.22 13.69 -3.06
C PRO A 193 9.49 12.20 -3.15
N ARG A 194 10.70 11.80 -2.76
CA ARG A 194 11.13 10.41 -2.78
C ARG A 194 10.92 9.81 -1.40
N ARG A 195 10.75 8.49 -1.34
CA ARG A 195 10.80 7.76 -0.08
C ARG A 195 12.16 7.09 0.00
N GLU A 196 12.93 7.43 1.02
CA GLU A 196 14.20 6.78 1.33
C GLU A 196 14.09 6.23 2.75
N ASN A 197 14.29 4.91 2.92
CA ASN A 197 14.16 4.22 4.21
C ASN A 197 12.84 4.50 4.95
N GLY A 198 11.73 4.66 4.22
CA GLY A 198 10.40 4.92 4.79
C GLY A 198 10.10 6.39 5.09
N ALA A 199 11.12 7.27 5.14
CA ALA A 199 10.96 8.71 5.33
C ALA A 199 10.72 9.42 3.99
N ILE A 200 9.94 10.51 4.01
CA ILE A 200 9.73 11.36 2.84
C ILE A 200 10.91 12.32 2.74
N VAL A 201 11.69 12.19 1.68
CA VAL A 201 12.79 13.09 1.33
C VAL A 201 12.24 14.18 0.41
N LEU A 202 12.26 15.41 0.92
CA LEU A 202 11.88 16.61 0.17
C LEU A 202 13.10 17.17 -0.55
N PHE A 203 12.87 17.70 -1.76
CA PHE A 203 13.90 18.44 -2.47
C PHE A 203 14.13 19.81 -1.82
N SER A 204 15.38 20.23 -1.76
CA SER A 204 15.75 21.58 -1.35
C SER A 204 15.20 22.62 -2.33
N GLY A 205 15.13 23.89 -1.90
CA GLY A 205 14.70 24.99 -2.77
C GLY A 205 15.53 25.11 -4.05
N ALA A 206 16.84 24.86 -3.97
CA ALA A 206 17.76 24.87 -5.11
C ALA A 206 17.50 23.71 -6.08
N GLN A 207 17.30 22.50 -5.56
CA GLN A 207 16.94 21.34 -6.38
C GLN A 207 15.61 21.56 -7.10
N LEU A 208 14.60 22.08 -6.41
CA LEU A 208 13.31 22.43 -7.01
C LEU A 208 13.44 23.52 -8.08
N ARG A 209 14.37 24.47 -7.93
CA ARG A 209 14.66 25.48 -8.95
C ARG A 209 15.20 24.83 -10.23
N HIS A 210 16.20 23.95 -10.13
CA HIS A 210 16.73 23.23 -11.29
C HIS A 210 15.67 22.38 -11.99
N ILE A 211 14.86 21.65 -11.22
CA ILE A 211 13.77 20.83 -11.75
C ILE A 211 12.75 21.69 -12.54
N ARG A 212 12.41 22.88 -12.03
CA ARG A 212 11.48 23.80 -12.71
C ARG A 212 12.05 24.42 -13.98
N ILE A 213 13.36 24.63 -14.05
CA ILE A 213 14.03 25.13 -15.26
C ILE A 213 14.01 24.04 -16.34
N ALA A 214 14.41 22.81 -15.98
CA ALA A 214 14.37 21.66 -16.89
C ALA A 214 12.94 21.38 -17.39
N GLY A 215 11.98 21.27 -16.48
CA GLY A 215 10.60 20.97 -16.88
C GLY A 215 9.97 22.07 -17.74
N ARG A 216 10.30 23.35 -17.52
CA ARG A 216 9.87 24.43 -18.43
C ARG A 216 10.47 24.27 -19.82
N LYS A 217 11.75 23.88 -19.93
CA LYS A 217 12.39 23.60 -21.21
C LYS A 217 11.68 22.44 -21.92
N ASP A 218 11.40 21.35 -21.21
CA ASP A 218 10.71 20.18 -21.75
C ASP A 218 9.29 20.52 -22.22
N PHE A 219 8.55 21.31 -21.43
CA PHE A 219 7.22 21.80 -21.82
C PHE A 219 7.28 22.66 -23.08
N ASN A 220 8.28 23.55 -23.19
CA ASN A 220 8.43 24.39 -24.37
C ASN A 220 8.80 23.56 -25.61
N LEU A 221 9.67 22.57 -25.49
CA LEU A 221 10.00 21.65 -26.58
C LEU A 221 8.76 20.89 -27.06
N ALA A 222 7.95 20.38 -26.13
CA ALA A 222 6.77 19.59 -26.45
C ALA A 222 5.61 20.40 -27.07
N HIS A 223 5.55 21.72 -26.87
CA HIS A 223 4.39 22.53 -27.27
C HIS A 223 4.71 23.70 -28.20
N TYR A 224 5.98 24.11 -28.34
CA TYR A 224 6.36 25.30 -29.13
C TYR A 224 7.51 25.06 -30.12
N CYS A 225 8.20 23.91 -30.10
CA CYS A 225 9.29 23.65 -31.04
C CYS A 225 8.88 23.05 -32.39
N GLU A 226 7.59 22.73 -32.61
CA GLU A 226 7.08 22.34 -33.93
C GLU A 226 6.63 23.54 -34.79
N ILE A 227 6.84 24.77 -34.32
CA ILE A 227 6.50 25.99 -35.07
C ILE A 227 7.77 26.82 -35.30
N SER A 228 8.60 26.35 -36.23
CA SER A 228 9.52 27.22 -36.96
C SER A 228 9.44 26.80 -38.44
N PRO A 229 9.23 27.75 -39.37
CA PRO A 229 9.02 27.49 -40.79
C PRO A 229 10.26 26.86 -41.47
#